data_AF-A0A3A6PU45-F1
#
_entry.id   AF-A0A3A6PU45-F1
#
_cell.length_a   1.000
_cell.length_b   1.000
_cell.length_c   1.000
_cell.angle_alpha   90.00
_cell.angle_beta   90.00
_cell.angle_gamma   90.00
#
_symmetry.space_group_name_H-M   'P 1'
#
loop_
_entity.id
_entity.type
_entity.pdbx_description
1 polymer ?
#
loop_
_entity_poly.entity_id
_entity_poly.type
_entity_poly.pdbx_seq_one_letter_code
_entity_poly.pdbx_strand_id
1 'polypeptide(L)'
;MYWSEEEVEDYIRYPSEGSSKELGSLIYFIGQNEIGQDDLIEDILSDLEKEGFDYAPLRPYNSREYYEVETREIHPIDEDQYVRYNQIMLYCINILTEHPFALATHPDRDSWRIVTPADLNTRTAKEFLFTYYAEMAKAVSELISEHYDIDEIEEIYEEARPRGGAIDRWSNAVDENVNLHPVEFMSIADLKEVVRNNKDLLDKLDFPSKTQCKEAFDTVEKYRNKVMHGNRTVISSKEDVSALVESLEIACDIAVRAGGDGPGLDIPP
;
A
#
# COMPACT_ATOMS: atom_id res chain seq x y z
N MET A 1 -4.82 33.01 -12.66
CA MET A 1 -4.12 31.79 -12.23
C MET A 1 -4.31 31.73 -10.73
N TYR A 2 -4.84 30.63 -10.20
CA TYR A 2 -5.27 30.54 -8.79
C TYR A 2 -4.11 30.37 -7.80
N TRP A 3 -2.94 29.97 -8.30
CA TRP A 3 -1.70 29.85 -7.56
C TRP A 3 -0.57 30.48 -8.36
N SER A 4 0.38 31.08 -7.66
CA SER A 4 1.67 31.54 -8.17
C SER A 4 2.64 30.37 -8.36
N GLU A 5 3.67 30.54 -9.19
CA GLU A 5 4.73 29.53 -9.34
C GLU A 5 5.38 29.15 -8.00
N GLU A 6 5.54 30.12 -7.11
CA GLU A 6 6.10 29.93 -5.76
C GLU A 6 5.15 29.10 -4.86
N GLU A 7 3.84 29.33 -4.95
CA GLU A 7 2.84 28.49 -4.27
C GLU A 7 2.83 27.06 -4.85
N VAL A 8 3.00 26.92 -6.17
CA VAL A 8 3.04 25.62 -6.84
C VAL A 8 4.29 24.83 -6.43
N GLU A 9 5.46 25.45 -6.31
CA GLU A 9 6.69 24.80 -5.84
C GLU A 9 6.56 24.26 -4.40
N ASP A 10 5.87 24.98 -3.51
CA ASP A 10 5.58 24.50 -2.16
C ASP A 10 4.58 23.32 -2.12
N TYR A 11 3.72 23.19 -3.14
CA TYR A 11 2.79 22.06 -3.30
C TYR A 11 3.39 20.85 -4.03
N ILE A 12 4.52 21.00 -4.72
CA ILE A 12 5.25 19.89 -5.35
C ILE A 12 6.08 19.17 -4.27
N ARG A 13 5.40 18.49 -3.36
CA ARG A 13 5.96 17.38 -2.59
C ARG A 13 5.26 16.09 -2.97
N TYR A 14 5.73 15.48 -4.05
CA TYR A 14 5.45 14.08 -4.34
C TYR A 14 6.77 13.38 -4.68
N PRO A 15 7.43 12.74 -3.71
CA PRO A 15 8.13 11.52 -4.05
C PRO A 15 7.04 10.46 -4.25
N SER A 16 6.79 10.09 -5.51
CA SER A 16 5.81 9.10 -5.96
C SER A 16 5.97 7.69 -5.36
N GLU A 17 6.93 7.52 -4.45
CA GLU A 17 7.33 6.24 -3.86
C GLU A 17 7.20 6.20 -2.33
N GLY A 18 6.82 7.31 -1.68
CA GLY A 18 6.91 7.47 -0.23
C GLY A 18 8.33 7.20 0.29
N SER A 19 8.58 7.37 1.59
CA SER A 19 9.86 6.94 2.18
C SER A 19 9.67 6.29 3.54
N SER A 20 10.60 5.41 3.93
CA SER A 20 10.61 4.83 5.28
C SER A 20 10.73 5.88 6.40
N LYS A 21 11.08 7.14 6.10
CA LYS A 21 11.04 8.27 7.06
C LYS A 21 9.61 8.77 7.31
N GLU A 22 8.76 8.68 6.30
CA GLU A 22 7.35 9.09 6.36
C GLU A 22 6.47 8.03 7.02
N LEU A 23 6.99 6.81 7.11
CA LEU A 23 6.47 5.75 7.96
C LEU A 23 7.18 5.74 9.30
N GLY A 24 6.43 5.44 10.34
CA GLY A 24 7.01 5.10 11.63
C GLY A 24 6.98 6.23 12.65
N SER A 25 6.88 5.79 13.88
CA SER A 25 6.78 6.62 15.07
C SER A 25 8.17 6.92 15.64
N LEU A 26 8.21 7.88 16.58
CA LEU A 26 9.43 8.13 17.36
C LEU A 26 9.87 6.85 18.08
N ILE A 27 11.17 6.69 18.29
CA ILE A 27 11.71 5.54 19.01
C ILE A 27 12.06 5.97 20.43
N TYR A 28 11.64 5.17 21.40
CA TYR A 28 12.22 5.18 22.74
C TYR A 28 13.29 4.09 22.84
N PHE A 29 14.49 4.47 23.30
CA PHE A 29 15.59 3.52 23.49
C PHE A 29 15.82 3.27 24.98
N ILE A 30 16.02 2.01 25.36
CA ILE A 30 16.38 1.62 26.73
C ILE A 30 17.88 1.28 26.78
N GLY A 31 18.61 1.78 27.76
CA GLY A 31 19.98 1.35 28.05
C GLY A 31 20.01 -0.05 28.64
N GLN A 32 20.88 -0.95 28.13
CA GLN A 32 21.07 -2.28 28.70
C GLN A 32 21.41 -2.27 30.20
N ASN A 33 22.08 -1.21 30.67
CA ASN A 33 22.40 -1.00 32.08
C ASN A 33 21.19 -0.62 32.95
N GLU A 34 20.08 -0.22 32.33
CA GLU A 34 18.83 0.18 32.99
C GLU A 34 17.95 -1.05 33.25
N ILE A 35 18.02 -2.07 32.39
CA ILE A 35 17.27 -3.33 32.52
C ILE A 35 17.64 -4.08 33.81
N GLY A 36 18.89 -3.98 34.26
CA GLY A 36 19.36 -4.65 35.48
C GLY A 36 19.02 -3.90 36.79
N GLN A 37 18.23 -2.83 36.73
CA GLN A 37 17.87 -1.99 37.87
C GLN A 37 16.35 -2.01 38.07
N ASP A 38 15.87 -2.91 38.93
CA ASP A 38 14.43 -3.21 39.11
C ASP A 38 13.55 -1.95 39.31
N ASP A 39 13.97 -1.00 40.14
CA ASP A 39 13.18 0.22 40.38
C ASP A 39 13.15 1.15 39.15
N LEU A 40 14.25 1.22 38.39
CA LEU A 40 14.38 2.10 37.23
C LEU A 40 13.62 1.53 36.02
N ILE A 41 13.69 0.21 35.81
CA ILE A 41 13.02 -0.41 34.68
C ILE A 41 11.49 -0.36 34.83
N GLU A 42 10.93 -0.52 36.04
CA GLU A 42 9.48 -0.39 36.24
C GLU A 42 8.98 1.03 35.95
N ASP A 43 9.74 2.07 36.34
CA ASP A 43 9.43 3.45 35.98
C ASP A 43 9.44 3.66 34.46
N ILE A 44 10.45 3.12 33.76
CA ILE A 44 10.55 3.17 32.30
C ILE A 44 9.38 2.44 31.63
N LEU A 45 9.01 1.25 32.11
CA LEU A 45 7.91 0.46 31.56
C LEU A 45 6.57 1.18 31.74
N SER A 46 6.34 1.77 32.91
CA SER A 46 5.16 2.61 33.16
C SER A 46 5.07 3.77 32.17
N ASP A 47 6.19 4.42 31.86
CA ASP A 47 6.23 5.49 30.86
C ASP A 47 5.99 4.96 29.44
N LEU A 48 6.59 3.83 29.06
CA LEU A 48 6.39 3.21 27.76
C LEU A 48 4.93 2.79 27.52
N GLU A 49 4.30 2.13 28.50
CA GLU A 49 2.89 1.74 28.45
C GLU A 49 1.98 2.97 28.33
N LYS A 50 2.27 4.02 29.09
CA LYS A 50 1.49 5.26 29.08
C LYS A 50 1.58 5.99 27.74
N GLU A 51 2.75 6.00 27.12
CA GLU A 51 2.99 6.61 25.81
C GLU A 51 2.61 5.66 24.65
N GLY A 52 2.23 4.41 24.94
CA GLY A 52 1.73 3.44 23.97
C GLY A 52 2.81 2.76 23.13
N PHE A 53 4.01 2.56 23.69
CA PHE A 53 5.09 1.82 23.04
C PHE A 53 4.98 0.32 23.33
N ASP A 54 4.93 -0.49 22.26
CA ASP A 54 4.97 -1.95 22.37
C ASP A 54 6.43 -2.49 22.37
N TYR A 55 7.34 -1.77 21.72
CA TYR A 55 8.71 -2.19 21.48
C TYR A 55 9.71 -1.05 21.73
N ALA A 56 10.82 -1.37 22.40
CA ALA A 56 11.90 -0.42 22.68
C ALA A 56 13.28 -1.01 22.34
N PRO A 57 13.96 -0.54 21.28
CA PRO A 57 15.32 -0.98 20.95
C PRO A 57 16.33 -0.67 22.06
N LEU A 58 17.30 -1.56 22.27
CA LEU A 58 18.29 -1.44 23.33
C LEU A 58 19.53 -0.64 22.90
N ARG A 59 20.15 0.05 23.86
CA ARG A 59 21.47 0.68 23.76
C ARG A 59 22.51 -0.12 24.53
N PRO A 60 23.77 -0.20 24.05
CA PRO A 60 24.31 0.51 22.89
C PRO A 60 23.75 -0.05 21.57
N TYR A 61 23.55 0.80 20.55
CA TYR A 61 22.83 0.48 19.30
C TYR A 61 23.34 -0.75 18.53
N ASN A 62 24.55 -1.21 18.83
CA ASN A 62 25.15 -2.41 18.26
C ASN A 62 24.77 -3.70 18.99
N SER A 63 23.97 -3.63 20.06
CA SER A 63 23.42 -4.81 20.74
C SER A 63 22.55 -5.62 19.80
N ARG A 64 21.85 -4.96 18.86
CA ARG A 64 20.85 -5.57 17.97
C ARG A 64 19.81 -6.35 18.78
N GLU A 65 19.29 -5.71 19.82
CA GLU A 65 18.28 -6.27 20.71
C GLU A 65 17.18 -5.24 20.94
N TYR A 66 15.97 -5.70 21.20
CA TYR A 66 14.86 -4.87 21.65
C TYR A 66 14.18 -5.51 22.86
N TYR A 67 13.54 -4.65 23.65
CA TYR A 67 12.67 -5.05 24.74
C TYR A 67 11.22 -5.03 24.27
N GLU A 68 10.48 -6.12 24.49
CA GLU A 68 9.04 -6.19 24.26
C GLU A 68 8.30 -5.86 25.56
N VAL A 69 7.48 -4.79 25.52
CA VAL A 69 6.87 -4.23 26.74
C VAL A 69 5.85 -5.17 27.34
N GLU A 70 5.04 -5.83 26.50
CA GLU A 70 3.98 -6.76 26.95
C GLU A 70 4.55 -8.01 27.65
N THR A 71 5.53 -8.66 27.02
CA THR A 71 6.10 -9.92 27.52
C THR A 71 7.21 -9.70 28.54
N ARG A 72 7.78 -8.50 28.58
CA ARG A 72 8.95 -8.14 29.39
C ARG A 72 10.20 -8.96 29.03
N GLU A 73 10.30 -9.37 27.77
CA GLU A 73 11.39 -10.17 27.24
C GLU A 73 12.33 -9.35 26.34
N ILE A 74 13.58 -9.81 26.24
CA ILE A 74 14.58 -9.26 25.32
C ILE A 74 14.67 -10.19 24.12
N HIS A 75 14.56 -9.61 22.93
CA HIS A 75 14.63 -10.33 21.66
C HIS A 75 15.73 -9.75 20.78
N PRO A 76 16.36 -10.57 19.92
CA PRO A 76 17.27 -10.07 18.90
C PRO A 76 16.50 -9.25 17.84
N ILE A 77 17.18 -8.29 17.24
CA ILE A 77 16.76 -7.60 16.02
C ILE A 77 17.55 -8.20 14.87
N ASP A 78 16.85 -8.79 13.90
CA ASP A 78 17.47 -9.39 12.73
C ASP A 78 18.00 -8.31 11.76
N GLU A 79 18.99 -8.69 10.93
CA GLU A 79 19.68 -7.72 10.07
C GLU A 79 18.79 -7.14 8.97
N ASP A 80 17.81 -7.92 8.52
CA ASP A 80 16.78 -7.53 7.55
C ASP A 80 15.78 -6.53 8.12
N GLN A 81 15.56 -6.49 9.45
CA GLN A 81 14.68 -5.50 10.07
C GLN A 81 15.20 -4.06 9.96
N TYR A 82 16.47 -3.86 9.60
CA TYR A 82 17.06 -2.53 9.42
C TYR A 82 16.84 -2.00 7.99
N VAL A 83 15.93 -1.04 7.85
CA VAL A 83 15.66 -0.34 6.60
C VAL A 83 16.34 1.02 6.63
N ARG A 84 16.94 1.48 5.54
CA ARG A 84 17.47 2.84 5.44
C ARG A 84 16.31 3.82 5.24
N TYR A 85 16.36 4.99 5.87
CA TYR A 85 15.31 6.00 5.83
C TYR A 85 14.89 6.45 4.41
N ASN A 86 15.76 6.29 3.42
CA ASN A 86 15.53 6.65 2.02
C ASN A 86 15.13 5.46 1.13
N GLN A 87 14.94 4.28 1.71
CA GLN A 87 14.36 3.14 1.00
C GLN A 87 12.85 3.32 0.85
N ILE A 88 12.32 2.61 -0.16
CA ILE A 88 10.90 2.61 -0.51
C ILE A 88 10.10 1.97 0.63
N MET A 89 8.91 2.49 0.88
CA MET A 89 7.99 2.03 1.93
C MET A 89 7.73 0.52 1.92
N LEU A 90 7.78 -0.12 0.75
CA LEU A 90 7.56 -1.56 0.62
C LEU A 90 8.57 -2.44 1.34
N TYR A 91 9.82 -1.99 1.54
CA TYR A 91 10.78 -2.72 2.36
C TYR A 91 10.25 -2.90 3.78
N CYS A 92 9.67 -1.85 4.36
CA CYS A 92 9.05 -1.93 5.67
C CYS A 92 7.85 -2.88 5.67
N ILE A 93 7.01 -2.82 4.64
CA ILE A 93 5.82 -3.69 4.55
C ILE A 93 6.24 -5.17 4.47
N ASN A 94 7.27 -5.50 3.68
CA ASN A 94 7.77 -6.87 3.54
C ASN A 94 8.29 -7.41 4.89
N ILE A 95 9.11 -6.63 5.60
CA ILE A 95 9.61 -6.98 6.94
C ILE A 95 8.45 -7.25 7.91
N LEU A 96 7.40 -6.42 7.85
CA LEU A 96 6.22 -6.57 8.72
C LEU A 96 5.39 -7.83 8.48
N THR A 97 5.64 -8.58 7.40
CA THR A 97 5.01 -9.89 7.18
C THR A 97 5.58 -10.96 8.12
N GLU A 98 6.85 -10.83 8.51
CA GLU A 98 7.57 -11.80 9.34
C GLU A 98 7.77 -11.26 10.76
N HIS A 99 8.16 -9.99 10.86
CA HIS A 99 8.61 -9.32 12.07
C HIS A 99 7.57 -8.35 12.66
N PRO A 100 7.62 -8.05 13.97
CA PRO A 100 6.69 -7.12 14.61
C PRO A 100 6.89 -5.66 14.21
N PHE A 101 8.12 -5.30 13.80
CA PHE A 101 8.46 -3.95 13.35
C PHE A 101 9.64 -3.95 12.37
N ALA A 102 9.76 -2.86 11.62
CA ALA A 102 10.95 -2.49 10.86
C ALA A 102 11.61 -1.25 11.47
N LEU A 103 12.94 -1.20 11.50
CA LEU A 103 13.71 -0.08 12.05
C LEU A 103 14.23 0.80 10.91
N ALA A 104 13.62 1.96 10.70
CA ALA A 104 14.05 2.94 9.72
C ALA A 104 15.25 3.74 10.26
N THR A 105 16.43 3.42 9.76
CA THR A 105 17.72 3.97 10.19
C THR A 105 18.11 5.22 9.41
N HIS A 106 18.66 6.20 10.12
CA HIS A 106 19.17 7.46 9.56
C HIS A 106 20.61 7.71 10.04
N PRO A 107 21.47 8.43 9.28
CA PRO A 107 22.82 8.76 9.72
C PRO A 107 22.87 9.48 11.07
N ASP A 108 21.89 10.34 11.32
CA ASP A 108 21.56 10.87 12.64
C ASP A 108 20.65 9.89 13.39
N ARG A 109 21.10 9.44 14.57
CA ARG A 109 20.42 8.40 15.38
C ARG A 109 19.14 8.89 16.05
N ASP A 110 19.03 10.19 16.32
CA ASP A 110 17.81 10.79 16.87
C ASP A 110 16.68 10.84 15.82
N SER A 111 17.06 10.66 14.55
CA SER A 111 16.14 10.57 13.41
C SER A 111 15.73 9.13 13.07
N TRP A 112 16.13 8.12 13.86
CA TRP A 112 15.65 6.75 13.66
C TRP A 112 14.15 6.66 13.96
N ARG A 113 13.43 5.80 13.22
CA ARG A 113 11.99 5.54 13.39
C ARG A 113 11.70 4.05 13.48
N ILE A 114 10.65 3.70 14.22
CA ILE A 114 10.14 2.34 14.29
C ILE A 114 8.84 2.30 13.48
N VAL A 115 8.78 1.38 12.51
CA VAL A 115 7.62 1.17 11.66
C VAL A 115 6.93 -0.11 12.12
N THR A 116 5.66 -0.01 12.46
CA THR A 116 4.80 -1.10 12.94
C THR A 116 3.63 -1.32 11.97
N PRO A 117 2.87 -2.41 12.10
CA PRO A 117 1.66 -2.61 11.30
C PRO A 117 0.63 -1.47 11.45
N ALA A 118 0.62 -0.78 12.59
CA ALA A 118 -0.26 0.37 12.83
C ALA A 118 0.07 1.55 11.92
N ASP A 119 1.35 1.74 11.55
CA ASP A 119 1.77 2.82 10.65
C ASP A 119 1.20 2.67 9.24
N LEU A 120 0.83 1.45 8.82
CA LEU A 120 0.16 1.19 7.54
C LEU A 120 -1.29 1.68 7.50
N ASN A 121 -1.87 2.04 8.65
CA ASN A 121 -3.17 2.68 8.75
C ASN A 121 -3.10 4.21 8.59
N THR A 122 -1.90 4.79 8.59
CA THR A 122 -1.72 6.24 8.44
C THR A 122 -2.17 6.71 7.06
N ARG A 123 -2.55 7.99 6.96
CA ARG A 123 -2.95 8.59 5.69
C ARG A 123 -1.84 8.51 4.65
N THR A 124 -0.60 8.77 5.04
CA THR A 124 0.57 8.73 4.16
C THR A 124 0.81 7.33 3.59
N ALA A 125 0.72 6.29 4.44
CA ALA A 125 0.82 4.91 3.97
C ALA A 125 -0.30 4.59 2.97
N LYS A 126 -1.54 4.98 3.26
CA LYS A 126 -2.68 4.76 2.36
C LYS A 126 -2.54 5.46 1.02
N GLU A 127 -2.07 6.71 1.01
CA GLU A 127 -1.85 7.46 -0.23
C GLU A 127 -0.81 6.76 -1.12
N PHE A 128 0.29 6.27 -0.52
CA PHE A 128 1.27 5.45 -1.22
C PHE A 128 0.66 4.12 -1.72
N LEU A 129 -0.03 3.37 -0.87
CA LEU A 129 -0.64 2.09 -1.25
C LEU A 129 -1.70 2.25 -2.35
N PHE A 130 -2.35 3.41 -2.44
CA PHE A 130 -3.37 3.66 -3.46
C PHE A 130 -2.81 3.70 -4.87
N THR A 131 -1.53 4.09 -5.04
CA THR A 131 -0.91 4.21 -6.38
C THR A 131 -0.89 2.88 -7.11
N TYR A 132 -0.64 1.78 -6.40
CA TYR A 132 -0.67 0.40 -6.92
C TYR A 132 -1.99 0.05 -7.57
N TYR A 133 -3.09 0.34 -6.87
CA TYR A 133 -4.42 0.04 -7.36
C TYR A 133 -4.86 0.98 -8.48
N ALA A 134 -4.37 2.23 -8.47
CA ALA A 134 -4.61 3.19 -9.52
C ALA A 134 -3.87 2.80 -10.81
N GLU A 135 -2.58 2.42 -10.72
CA GLU A 135 -1.81 1.95 -11.87
C GLU A 135 -2.39 0.66 -12.46
N MET A 136 -2.83 -0.29 -11.63
CA MET A 136 -3.53 -1.49 -12.13
C MET A 136 -4.80 -1.12 -12.91
N ALA A 137 -5.65 -0.26 -12.34
CA ALA A 137 -6.90 0.14 -12.99
C ALA A 137 -6.62 0.87 -14.31
N LYS A 138 -5.63 1.78 -14.32
CA LYS A 138 -5.18 2.50 -15.51
C LYS A 138 -4.68 1.55 -16.59
N ALA A 139 -3.76 0.64 -16.26
CA ALA A 139 -3.18 -0.28 -17.22
C ALA A 139 -4.25 -1.21 -17.85
N VAL A 140 -5.20 -1.70 -17.04
CA VAL A 140 -6.33 -2.50 -17.57
C VAL A 140 -7.25 -1.66 -18.46
N SER A 141 -7.51 -0.39 -18.11
CA SER A 141 -8.30 0.52 -18.94
C SER A 141 -7.62 0.82 -20.28
N GLU A 142 -6.31 1.08 -20.25
CA GLU A 142 -5.49 1.29 -21.45
C GLU A 142 -5.54 0.05 -22.35
N LEU A 143 -5.31 -1.15 -21.79
CA LEU A 143 -5.43 -2.42 -22.51
C LEU A 143 -6.78 -2.55 -23.22
N ILE A 144 -7.88 -2.22 -22.54
CA ILE A 144 -9.23 -2.32 -23.13
C ILE A 144 -9.40 -1.29 -24.26
N SER A 145 -9.04 -0.03 -24.03
CA SER A 145 -9.23 1.05 -25.02
C SER A 145 -8.33 0.95 -26.25
N GLU A 146 -7.19 0.25 -26.15
CA GLU A 146 -6.34 -0.04 -27.31
C GLU A 146 -6.91 -1.14 -28.21
N HIS A 147 -7.77 -2.01 -27.68
CA HIS A 147 -8.26 -3.20 -28.38
C HIS A 147 -9.70 -3.09 -28.86
N TYR A 148 -10.51 -2.22 -28.24
CA TYR A 148 -11.92 -2.07 -28.55
C TYR A 148 -12.23 -0.59 -28.77
N ASP A 149 -12.96 -0.30 -29.84
CA ASP A 149 -13.54 1.03 -30.02
C ASP A 149 -14.76 1.25 -29.10
N ILE A 150 -15.35 2.45 -29.19
CA ILE A 150 -16.46 2.88 -28.33
C ILE A 150 -17.70 1.98 -28.52
N ASP A 151 -18.04 1.65 -29.77
CA ASP A 151 -19.24 0.87 -30.08
C ASP A 151 -19.05 -0.59 -29.60
N GLU A 152 -17.84 -1.14 -29.80
CA GLU A 152 -17.49 -2.48 -29.35
C GLU A 152 -17.49 -2.59 -27.81
N ILE A 153 -16.90 -1.63 -27.10
CA ILE A 153 -16.82 -1.70 -25.64
C ILE A 153 -18.18 -1.50 -24.96
N GLU A 154 -19.07 -0.71 -25.55
CA GLU A 154 -20.45 -0.57 -25.09
C GLU A 154 -21.18 -1.92 -25.12
N GLU A 155 -21.14 -2.63 -26.25
CA GLU A 155 -21.79 -3.94 -26.40
C GLU A 155 -21.21 -4.96 -25.39
N ILE A 156 -19.88 -5.02 -25.29
CA ILE A 156 -19.19 -5.91 -24.34
C ILE A 156 -19.60 -5.59 -22.90
N TYR A 157 -19.65 -4.30 -22.55
CA TYR A 157 -19.98 -3.86 -21.20
C TYR A 157 -21.44 -4.13 -20.85
N GLU A 158 -22.39 -3.89 -21.77
CA GLU A 158 -23.81 -4.18 -21.54
C GLU A 158 -24.06 -5.67 -21.31
N GLU A 159 -23.37 -6.55 -22.05
CA GLU A 159 -23.44 -8.00 -21.84
C GLU A 159 -22.81 -8.40 -20.50
N ALA A 160 -21.60 -7.90 -20.21
CA ALA A 160 -20.87 -8.25 -19.01
C ALA A 160 -21.52 -7.68 -17.72
N ARG A 161 -22.14 -6.52 -17.82
CA ARG A 161 -22.65 -5.76 -16.67
C ARG A 161 -23.93 -4.96 -16.99
N PRO A 162 -25.06 -5.64 -17.26
CA PRO A 162 -26.33 -5.02 -17.71
C PRO A 162 -27.01 -4.07 -16.70
N ARG A 163 -26.45 -3.93 -15.49
CA ARG A 163 -26.94 -3.02 -14.45
C ARG A 163 -25.85 -2.07 -13.95
N GLY A 164 -24.70 -2.02 -14.60
CA GLY A 164 -23.63 -1.12 -14.22
C GLY A 164 -23.82 0.24 -14.86
N GLY A 165 -23.58 1.33 -14.13
CA GLY A 165 -23.81 2.69 -14.63
C GLY A 165 -22.60 3.37 -15.28
N ALA A 166 -21.60 2.64 -15.81
CA ALA A 166 -20.44 3.27 -16.46
C ALA A 166 -20.81 3.94 -17.78
N ILE A 167 -21.55 3.24 -18.66
CA ILE A 167 -21.99 3.79 -19.96
C ILE A 167 -22.94 4.97 -19.77
N ASP A 168 -23.89 4.89 -18.83
CA ASP A 168 -24.76 6.04 -18.49
C ASP A 168 -23.94 7.25 -18.04
N ARG A 169 -22.91 7.05 -17.19
CA ARG A 169 -22.02 8.13 -16.73
C ARG A 169 -21.21 8.72 -17.87
N TRP A 170 -20.69 7.89 -18.76
CA TRP A 170 -19.98 8.32 -19.95
C TRP A 170 -20.89 9.13 -20.89
N SER A 171 -22.09 8.65 -21.19
CA SER A 171 -23.06 9.36 -22.03
C SER A 171 -23.41 10.75 -21.46
N ASN A 172 -23.63 10.86 -20.16
CA ASN A 172 -23.85 12.16 -19.52
C ASN A 172 -22.61 13.08 -19.62
N ALA A 173 -21.40 12.52 -19.50
CA ALA A 173 -20.17 13.29 -19.61
C ALA A 173 -19.92 13.80 -21.04
N VAL A 174 -20.29 13.03 -22.06
CA VAL A 174 -20.27 13.46 -23.47
C VAL A 174 -21.20 14.67 -23.68
N ASP A 175 -22.40 14.64 -23.09
CA ASP A 175 -23.34 15.78 -23.10
C ASP A 175 -22.76 17.03 -22.39
N GLU A 176 -21.89 16.82 -21.40
CA GLU A 176 -21.11 17.85 -20.71
C GLU A 176 -19.79 18.22 -21.41
N ASN A 177 -19.61 17.76 -22.66
CA ASN A 177 -18.44 18.04 -23.52
C ASN A 177 -17.11 17.47 -22.97
N VAL A 178 -17.17 16.35 -22.24
CA VAL A 178 -16.03 15.56 -21.81
C VAL A 178 -15.81 14.41 -22.79
N ASN A 179 -14.79 14.53 -23.63
CA ASN A 179 -14.46 13.53 -24.65
C ASN A 179 -13.41 12.53 -24.14
N LEU A 180 -13.86 11.56 -23.34
CA LEU A 180 -13.04 10.45 -22.83
C LEU A 180 -13.60 9.10 -23.32
N HIS A 181 -12.76 8.08 -23.33
CA HIS A 181 -13.18 6.72 -23.66
C HIS A 181 -14.15 6.16 -22.58
N PRO A 182 -15.17 5.35 -22.91
CA PRO A 182 -16.12 4.80 -21.93
C PRO A 182 -15.46 4.06 -20.75
N VAL A 183 -14.31 3.43 -21.02
CA VAL A 183 -13.53 2.70 -20.01
C VAL A 183 -13.06 3.58 -18.85
N GLU A 184 -12.86 4.89 -19.07
CA GLU A 184 -12.46 5.85 -18.03
C GLU A 184 -13.53 6.03 -16.94
N PHE A 185 -14.76 5.62 -17.24
CA PHE A 185 -15.89 5.66 -16.31
C PHE A 185 -16.06 4.33 -15.57
N MET A 186 -15.29 3.30 -15.90
CA MET A 186 -15.38 1.98 -15.28
C MET A 186 -14.64 1.95 -13.92
N SER A 187 -15.30 1.41 -12.90
CA SER A 187 -14.67 1.05 -11.63
C SER A 187 -13.86 -0.24 -11.77
N ILE A 188 -13.01 -0.57 -10.78
CA ILE A 188 -12.32 -1.89 -10.75
C ILE A 188 -13.31 -3.05 -10.84
N ALA A 189 -14.49 -2.92 -10.21
CA ALA A 189 -15.53 -3.92 -10.32
C ALA A 189 -16.09 -4.00 -11.75
N ASP A 190 -16.12 -2.91 -12.51
CA ASP A 190 -16.58 -2.88 -13.90
C ASP A 190 -15.54 -3.56 -14.79
N LEU A 191 -14.27 -3.16 -14.66
CA LEU A 191 -13.13 -3.75 -15.35
C LEU A 191 -13.05 -5.27 -15.12
N LYS A 192 -13.23 -5.72 -13.86
CA LYS A 192 -13.33 -7.13 -13.50
C LYS A 192 -14.37 -7.87 -14.33
N GLU A 193 -15.59 -7.35 -14.41
CA GLU A 193 -16.68 -8.03 -15.11
C GLU A 193 -16.45 -8.05 -16.62
N VAL A 194 -15.93 -6.95 -17.19
CA VAL A 194 -15.54 -6.87 -18.61
C VAL A 194 -14.45 -7.90 -18.94
N VAL A 195 -13.33 -7.88 -18.20
CA VAL A 195 -12.22 -8.83 -18.40
C VAL A 195 -12.68 -10.27 -18.21
N ARG A 196 -13.42 -10.57 -17.15
CA ARG A 196 -13.84 -11.95 -16.83
C ARG A 196 -14.76 -12.54 -17.88
N ASN A 197 -15.60 -11.71 -18.50
CA ASN A 197 -16.61 -12.19 -19.45
C ASN A 197 -16.10 -12.17 -20.90
N ASN A 198 -15.02 -11.44 -21.19
CA ASN A 198 -14.36 -11.41 -22.49
C ASN A 198 -13.16 -12.37 -22.54
N LYS A 199 -13.20 -13.36 -23.44
CA LYS A 199 -12.14 -14.38 -23.53
C LYS A 199 -10.80 -13.80 -23.96
N ASP A 200 -10.79 -12.85 -24.89
CA ASP A 200 -9.56 -12.29 -25.43
C ASP A 200 -8.82 -11.46 -24.37
N LEU A 201 -9.56 -10.69 -23.55
CA LEU A 201 -8.99 -9.98 -22.41
C LEU A 201 -8.49 -10.92 -21.31
N LEU A 202 -9.23 -12.00 -21.03
CA LEU A 202 -8.83 -13.02 -20.07
C LEU A 202 -7.50 -13.68 -20.47
N ASP A 203 -7.36 -14.02 -21.75
CA ASP A 203 -6.16 -14.62 -22.33
C ASP A 203 -4.98 -13.61 -22.35
N LYS A 204 -5.24 -12.33 -22.64
CA LYS A 204 -4.22 -11.25 -22.63
C LYS A 204 -3.65 -10.98 -21.25
N LEU A 205 -4.49 -11.03 -20.21
CA LEU A 205 -4.06 -10.85 -18.82
C LEU A 205 -3.52 -12.15 -18.18
N ASP A 206 -3.35 -13.21 -18.98
CA ASP A 206 -2.81 -14.51 -18.57
C ASP A 206 -3.57 -15.11 -17.37
N PHE A 207 -4.91 -14.99 -17.38
CA PHE A 207 -5.75 -15.63 -16.38
C PHE A 207 -6.15 -17.04 -16.83
N PRO A 208 -5.83 -18.10 -16.07
CA PRO A 208 -6.15 -19.47 -16.51
C PRO A 208 -7.66 -19.77 -16.48
N SER A 209 -8.44 -18.99 -15.72
CA SER A 209 -9.90 -19.15 -15.65
C SER A 209 -10.61 -17.88 -15.22
N LYS A 210 -11.91 -17.79 -15.56
CA LYS A 210 -12.81 -16.73 -15.07
C LYS A 210 -12.85 -16.65 -13.55
N THR A 211 -12.73 -17.79 -12.87
CA THR A 211 -12.73 -17.86 -11.39
C THR A 211 -11.49 -17.19 -10.82
N GLN A 212 -10.30 -17.52 -11.33
CA GLN A 212 -9.05 -16.92 -10.85
C GLN A 212 -8.98 -15.42 -11.16
N CYS A 213 -9.48 -15.00 -12.33
CA CYS A 213 -9.64 -13.57 -12.64
C CYS A 213 -10.52 -12.88 -11.59
N LYS A 214 -11.68 -13.47 -11.29
CA LYS A 214 -12.59 -12.92 -10.27
C LYS A 214 -11.91 -12.81 -8.90
N GLU A 215 -11.26 -13.88 -8.44
CA GLU A 215 -10.57 -13.92 -7.15
C GLU A 215 -9.48 -12.86 -7.05
N ALA A 216 -8.66 -12.71 -8.09
CA ALA A 216 -7.61 -11.70 -8.15
C ALA A 216 -8.17 -10.27 -8.03
N PHE A 217 -9.16 -9.92 -8.85
CA PHE A 217 -9.80 -8.60 -8.79
C PHE A 217 -10.57 -8.37 -7.49
N ASP A 218 -11.24 -9.38 -6.93
CA ASP A 218 -11.96 -9.27 -5.66
C ASP A 218 -11.00 -8.98 -4.50
N THR A 219 -9.82 -9.61 -4.48
CA THR A 219 -8.75 -9.33 -3.49
C THR A 219 -8.26 -7.88 -3.62
N VAL A 220 -7.96 -7.43 -4.82
CA VAL A 220 -7.53 -6.05 -5.08
C VAL A 220 -8.62 -5.05 -4.68
N GLU A 221 -9.86 -5.28 -5.09
CA GLU A 221 -11.00 -4.41 -4.78
C GLU A 221 -11.20 -4.26 -3.26
N LYS A 222 -11.06 -5.37 -2.51
CA LYS A 222 -11.18 -5.38 -1.05
C LYS A 222 -10.16 -4.44 -0.39
N TYR A 223 -8.88 -4.55 -0.72
CA TYR A 223 -7.83 -3.74 -0.10
C TYR A 223 -7.78 -2.32 -0.63
N ARG A 224 -8.01 -2.12 -1.92
CA ARG A 224 -8.20 -0.79 -2.51
C ARG A 224 -9.28 -0.01 -1.76
N ASN A 225 -10.40 -0.65 -1.43
CA ASN A 225 -11.47 -0.01 -0.65
C ASN A 225 -11.06 0.30 0.80
N LYS A 226 -10.29 -0.57 1.46
CA LYS A 226 -9.72 -0.27 2.79
C LYS A 226 -8.79 0.96 2.73
N VAL A 227 -7.95 1.03 1.70
CA VAL A 227 -6.96 2.09 1.50
C VAL A 227 -7.60 3.43 1.14
N MET A 228 -8.53 3.45 0.17
CA MET A 228 -9.16 4.69 -0.31
C MET A 228 -9.98 5.39 0.78
N HIS A 229 -10.61 4.63 1.67
CA HIS A 229 -11.43 5.21 2.73
C HIS A 229 -10.55 5.55 3.94
N GLY A 230 -10.15 6.82 4.03
CA GLY A 230 -9.24 7.31 5.08
C GLY A 230 -9.68 6.98 6.52
N ASN A 231 -10.98 6.81 6.77
CA ASN A 231 -11.55 6.43 8.07
C ASN A 231 -11.64 4.92 8.34
N ARG A 232 -11.26 4.06 7.38
CA ARG A 232 -11.25 2.60 7.56
C ARG A 232 -9.88 2.11 7.95
N THR A 233 -9.82 1.14 8.84
CA THR A 233 -8.57 0.45 9.18
C THR A 233 -8.18 -0.52 8.05
N VAL A 234 -6.93 -0.45 7.59
CA VAL A 234 -6.35 -1.37 6.62
C VAL A 234 -5.86 -2.63 7.33
N ILE A 235 -5.12 -2.43 8.42
CA ILE A 235 -4.49 -3.48 9.23
C ILE A 235 -5.11 -3.52 10.62
N SER A 236 -5.82 -4.60 10.93
CA SER A 236 -6.40 -4.89 12.25
C SER A 236 -5.78 -6.12 12.92
N SER A 237 -5.05 -6.94 12.17
CA SER A 237 -4.32 -8.11 12.67
C SER A 237 -3.03 -8.35 11.88
N LYS A 238 -2.17 -9.26 12.35
CA LYS A 238 -0.93 -9.62 11.65
C LYS A 238 -1.21 -10.20 10.26
N GLU A 239 -2.29 -10.99 10.13
CA GLU A 239 -2.70 -11.60 8.86
C GLU A 239 -3.15 -10.58 7.82
N ASP A 240 -3.64 -9.41 8.25
CA ASP A 240 -3.99 -8.32 7.32
C ASP A 240 -2.73 -7.77 6.62
N VAL A 241 -1.53 -7.86 7.21
CA VAL A 241 -0.29 -7.39 6.57
C VAL A 241 0.06 -8.30 5.38
N SER A 242 0.09 -9.61 5.60
CA SER A 242 0.36 -10.57 4.52
C SER A 242 -0.69 -10.48 3.41
N ALA A 243 -1.97 -10.34 3.77
CA ALA A 243 -3.03 -10.22 2.79
C ALA A 243 -3.05 -8.85 2.07
N LEU A 244 -2.53 -7.78 2.69
CA LEU A 244 -2.25 -6.51 2.01
C LEU A 244 -1.14 -6.71 0.97
N VAL A 245 -0.03 -7.36 1.34
CA VAL A 245 1.10 -7.64 0.42
C VAL A 245 0.62 -8.45 -0.78
N GLU A 246 -0.09 -9.55 -0.55
CA GLU A 246 -0.68 -10.38 -1.61
C GLU A 246 -1.56 -9.53 -2.56
N SER A 247 -2.37 -8.63 -1.99
CA SER A 247 -3.20 -7.74 -2.82
C SER A 247 -2.39 -6.74 -3.66
N LEU A 248 -1.24 -6.28 -3.18
CA LEU A 248 -0.36 -5.37 -3.93
C LEU A 248 0.36 -6.13 -5.05
N GLU A 249 0.86 -7.33 -4.75
CA GLU A 249 1.48 -8.22 -5.74
C GLU A 249 0.50 -8.54 -6.87
N ILE A 250 -0.73 -8.95 -6.54
CA ILE A 250 -1.78 -9.22 -7.55
C ILE A 250 -2.05 -7.96 -8.39
N ALA A 251 -2.13 -6.77 -7.78
CA ALA A 251 -2.34 -5.54 -8.52
C ALA A 251 -1.18 -5.23 -9.48
N CYS A 252 0.07 -5.40 -9.04
CA CYS A 252 1.26 -5.23 -9.87
C CYS A 252 1.28 -6.21 -11.02
N ASP A 253 1.02 -7.49 -10.75
CA ASP A 253 0.98 -8.55 -11.75
C ASP A 253 -0.04 -8.25 -12.85
N ILE A 254 -1.25 -7.82 -12.46
CA ILE A 254 -2.28 -7.43 -13.43
C ILE A 254 -1.83 -6.23 -14.25
N ALA A 255 -1.24 -5.21 -13.61
CA ALA A 255 -0.76 -4.00 -14.30
C ALA A 255 0.30 -4.34 -15.36
N VAL A 256 1.29 -5.16 -14.97
CA VAL A 256 2.39 -5.60 -15.86
C VAL A 256 1.85 -6.43 -17.02
N ARG A 257 0.94 -7.38 -16.76
CA ARG A 257 0.32 -8.20 -17.82
C ARG A 257 -0.55 -7.37 -18.76
N ALA A 258 -1.11 -6.27 -18.27
CA ALA A 258 -1.87 -5.31 -19.10
C ALA A 258 -0.97 -4.41 -19.97
N GLY A 259 0.36 -4.48 -19.82
CA GLY A 259 1.31 -3.66 -20.58
C GLY A 259 1.67 -2.33 -19.91
N GLY A 260 1.22 -2.10 -18.67
CA GLY A 260 1.63 -0.96 -17.87
C GLY A 260 3.00 -1.16 -17.22
N ASP A 261 3.52 -0.09 -16.64
CA ASP A 261 4.68 -0.18 -15.76
C ASP A 261 4.26 -0.85 -14.44
N GLY A 262 5.04 -1.82 -13.97
CA GLY A 262 4.94 -2.18 -12.56
C GLY A 262 5.26 -0.92 -11.74
N PRO A 263 4.47 -0.53 -10.72
CA PRO A 263 4.83 0.60 -9.87
C PRO A 263 6.25 0.34 -9.36
N GLY A 264 7.22 1.20 -9.71
CA GLY A 264 8.67 0.93 -9.72
C GLY A 264 9.20 -0.07 -8.69
N LEU A 265 9.06 -1.36 -8.99
CA LEU A 265 9.36 -2.45 -8.08
C LEU A 265 10.03 -3.60 -8.80
N ASP A 266 11.34 -3.53 -8.83
CA ASP A 266 12.03 -4.70 -8.35
C ASP A 266 11.68 -4.83 -6.86
N ILE A 267 10.66 -5.64 -6.51
CA ILE A 267 10.54 -6.19 -5.17
C ILE A 267 11.85 -6.99 -5.01
N PRO A 268 12.81 -6.54 -4.20
CA PRO A 268 14.03 -7.31 -4.03
C PRO A 268 13.66 -8.64 -3.36
N PRO A 269 14.41 -9.71 -3.65
CA PRO A 269 14.19 -11.01 -3.02
C PRO A 269 14.22 -10.96 -1.50
#